data_AF-A0A7J8HHV6-F1
#
_entry.id   AF-A0A7J8HHV6-F1
#
_cell.length_a   1.000
_cell.length_b   1.000
_cell.length_c   1.000
_cell.angle_alpha   90.00
_cell.angle_beta   90.00
_cell.angle_gamma   90.00
#
_symmetry.space_group_name_H-M   'P 1'
#
loop_
_entity.id
_entity.type
_entity.pdbx_description
1 polymer ?
#
loop_
_entity_poly.entity_id
_entity_poly.type
_entity_poly.pdbx_seq_one_letter_code
_entity_poly.pdbx_strand_id
1 'polypeptide(L)'
;MENLFETIMAENFPNLVKETDIQVQEVQSPKQDDPKRPTPRHIIIKMQKVQDKETILKAARERQLVTSKGVPIKLSADFSKETLQDRREWQEIFRVMKSKNLQPRLLYPAKLSFRIDGHIKSFSDKKKLKEFITTKPLLYEMMKGLFEEKDKIYEQTKWQ
;
A
#
# COMPACT_ATOMS: atom_id res chain seq x y z
N MET A 1 -0.61 8.21 27.68
CA MET A 1 -0.37 7.69 26.30
C MET A 1 -0.85 8.65 25.21
N GLU A 2 -1.60 9.70 25.56
CA GLU A 2 -2.23 10.63 24.61
C GLU A 2 -1.27 11.29 23.60
N ASN A 3 0.04 11.33 23.88
CA ASN A 3 1.00 12.02 22.99
C ASN A 3 1.94 11.08 22.20
N LEU A 4 1.69 9.75 22.10
CA LEU A 4 2.57 8.88 21.30
C LEU A 4 2.56 9.29 19.82
N PHE A 5 1.37 9.48 19.26
CA PHE A 5 1.22 9.91 17.88
C PHE A 5 1.87 11.28 17.65
N GLU A 6 1.60 12.24 18.53
CA GLU A 6 2.20 13.58 18.47
C GLU A 6 3.73 13.53 18.55
N THR A 7 4.29 12.68 19.41
CA THR A 7 5.74 12.48 19.53
C THR A 7 6.32 11.96 18.21
N ILE A 8 5.71 10.93 17.62
CA ILE A 8 6.14 10.37 16.33
C ILE A 8 6.05 11.44 15.23
N MET A 9 4.95 12.21 15.20
CA MET A 9 4.73 13.24 14.21
C MET A 9 5.72 14.39 14.33
N ALA A 10 6.02 14.86 15.55
CA ALA A 10 7.02 15.90 15.80
C ALA A 10 8.44 15.41 15.47
N GLU A 11 8.77 14.15 15.81
CA GLU A 11 10.09 13.54 15.57
C GLU A 11 10.35 13.33 14.06
N ASN A 12 9.33 12.94 13.29
CA ASN A 12 9.52 12.51 11.90
C ASN A 12 8.93 13.46 10.84
N PHE A 13 7.92 14.27 11.18
CA PHE A 13 7.19 15.07 10.21
C PHE A 13 6.89 16.49 10.74
N PRO A 14 7.90 17.26 11.19
CA PRO A 14 7.69 18.56 11.83
C PRO A 14 6.98 19.58 10.91
N ASN A 15 7.14 19.48 9.59
CA ASN A 15 6.46 20.36 8.64
C ASN A 15 4.95 20.05 8.56
N LEU A 16 4.57 18.77 8.58
CA LEU A 16 3.16 18.38 8.55
C LEU A 16 2.43 18.85 9.81
N VAL A 17 3.08 18.76 10.97
CA VAL A 17 2.52 19.24 12.24
C VAL A 17 2.28 20.75 12.22
N LYS A 18 3.11 21.53 11.51
CA LYS A 18 2.97 22.99 11.40
C LYS A 18 1.91 23.42 10.37
N GLU A 19 1.79 22.69 9.27
CA GLU A 19 0.95 23.07 8.13
C GLU A 19 -0.49 22.55 8.23
N THR A 20 -0.71 21.47 8.98
CA THR A 20 -2.01 20.81 9.06
C THR A 20 -2.46 20.62 10.51
N ASP A 21 -3.73 20.96 10.77
CA ASP A 21 -4.42 20.62 12.01
C ASP A 21 -4.84 19.15 11.97
N ILE A 22 -3.87 18.28 12.25
CA ILE A 22 -4.03 16.82 12.23
C ILE A 22 -4.80 16.40 13.49
N GLN A 23 -6.05 15.98 13.30
CA GLN A 23 -6.92 15.55 14.41
C GLN A 23 -7.08 14.02 14.43
N VAL A 24 -6.77 13.43 15.58
CA VAL A 24 -6.98 12.00 15.86
C VAL A 24 -8.37 11.81 16.47
N GLN A 25 -9.18 10.94 15.87
CA GLN A 25 -10.50 10.61 16.38
C GLN A 25 -10.44 9.59 17.52
N GLU A 26 -9.62 8.54 17.36
CA GLU A 26 -9.54 7.45 18.33
C GLU A 26 -8.18 6.76 18.25
N VAL A 27 -7.65 6.34 19.40
CA VAL A 27 -6.45 5.50 19.48
C VAL A 27 -6.84 4.20 20.17
N GLN A 28 -6.66 3.09 19.47
CA GLN A 28 -6.86 1.76 20.01
C GLN A 28 -5.51 1.12 20.28
N SER A 29 -5.14 1.11 21.56
CA SER A 29 -3.95 0.41 22.05
C SER A 29 -4.29 -1.02 22.48
N PRO A 30 -3.33 -1.94 22.44
CA PRO A 30 -3.54 -3.27 22.98
C PRO A 30 -3.83 -3.22 24.49
N LYS A 31 -4.88 -3.92 24.93
CA LYS A 31 -5.35 -3.86 26.34
C LYS A 31 -4.42 -4.60 27.33
N GLN A 32 -3.68 -5.60 26.87
CA GLN A 32 -2.78 -6.42 27.68
C GLN A 32 -1.65 -6.99 26.82
N ASP A 33 -0.47 -7.09 27.42
CA ASP A 33 0.66 -7.83 26.88
C ASP A 33 0.36 -9.33 27.00
N ASP A 34 0.44 -10.03 25.86
CA ASP A 34 0.23 -11.47 25.81
C ASP A 34 1.59 -12.15 25.98
N PRO A 35 1.85 -12.84 27.11
CA PRO A 35 3.15 -13.46 27.36
C PRO A 35 3.50 -14.56 26.36
N LYS A 36 2.52 -15.09 25.61
CA LYS A 36 2.75 -16.10 24.56
C LYS A 36 3.17 -15.47 23.22
N ARG A 37 3.05 -14.15 23.07
CA ARG A 37 3.36 -13.46 21.82
C ARG A 37 4.70 -12.71 21.94
N PRO A 38 5.73 -13.11 21.19
CA PRO A 38 7.05 -12.45 21.26
C PRO A 38 7.07 -11.08 20.57
N THR A 39 6.03 -10.73 19.80
CA THR A 39 5.93 -9.46 19.06
C THR A 39 4.93 -8.51 19.71
N PRO A 40 5.25 -7.20 19.80
CA PRO A 40 4.30 -6.19 20.24
C PRO A 40 3.02 -6.20 19.39
N ARG A 41 1.88 -5.94 20.02
CA ARG A 41 0.61 -5.78 19.31
C ARG A 41 0.58 -4.43 18.57
N HIS A 42 -0.11 -4.37 17.43
CA HIS A 42 -0.26 -3.14 16.66
C HIS A 42 -1.11 -2.12 17.42
N ILE A 43 -0.76 -0.83 17.29
CA ILE A 43 -1.58 0.30 17.72
C ILE A 43 -2.35 0.79 16.50
N ILE A 44 -3.67 0.92 16.63
CA ILE A 44 -4.53 1.42 15.55
C ILE A 44 -4.93 2.85 15.89
N ILE A 45 -4.68 3.75 14.95
CA ILE A 45 -5.03 5.16 15.08
C ILE A 45 -6.07 5.49 14.01
N LYS A 46 -7.24 5.95 14.46
CA LYS A 46 -8.31 6.41 13.59
C LYS A 46 -8.19 7.93 13.45
N MET A 47 -7.89 8.36 12.23
CA MET A 47 -7.84 9.78 11.88
C MET A 47 -9.26 10.32 11.67
N GLN A 48 -9.48 11.59 12.02
CA GLN A 48 -10.76 12.26 11.76
C GLN A 48 -10.96 12.53 10.26
N LYS A 49 -9.89 12.91 9.55
CA LYS A 49 -9.90 13.15 8.09
C LYS A 49 -9.09 12.08 7.36
N VAL A 50 -9.64 11.56 6.27
CA VAL A 50 -8.97 10.56 5.42
C VAL A 50 -7.76 11.17 4.71
N GLN A 51 -7.82 12.45 4.35
CA GLN A 51 -6.72 13.17 3.69
C GLN A 51 -5.46 13.23 4.56
N ASP A 52 -5.61 13.45 5.88
CA ASP A 52 -4.49 13.47 6.82
C ASP A 52 -3.82 12.10 6.89
N LYS A 53 -4.63 11.03 6.99
CA LYS A 53 -4.14 9.64 6.94
C LYS A 53 -3.32 9.37 5.68
N GLU A 54 -3.82 9.76 4.51
CA GLU A 54 -3.12 9.54 3.24
C GLU A 54 -1.82 10.34 3.15
N THR A 55 -1.82 11.59 3.62
CA THR A 55 -0.67 12.49 3.63
C THR A 55 0.45 11.96 4.53
N ILE A 56 0.11 11.53 5.76
CA ILE A 56 1.07 10.94 6.71
C ILE A 56 1.67 9.65 6.14
N LEU A 57 0.83 8.76 5.60
CA LEU A 57 1.32 7.51 5.00
C LEU A 57 2.17 7.74 3.75
N LYS A 58 1.92 8.81 2.99
CA LYS A 58 2.76 9.22 1.87
C LYS A 58 4.12 9.70 2.37
N ALA A 59 4.14 10.63 3.33
CA ALA A 59 5.37 11.15 3.92
C ALA A 59 6.22 10.04 4.58
N ALA A 60 5.58 9.10 5.27
CA ALA A 60 6.26 7.95 5.86
C ALA A 60 6.95 7.05 4.82
N ARG A 61 6.32 6.83 3.65
CA ARG A 61 6.93 6.06 2.55
C ARG A 61 8.10 6.81 1.90
N GLU A 62 7.99 8.13 1.75
CA GLU A 62 9.04 8.97 1.19
C GLU A 62 10.26 9.05 2.10
N ARG A 63 10.04 9.15 3.42
CA ARG A 63 11.11 9.17 4.43
C ARG A 63 11.79 7.83 4.63
N GLN A 64 11.10 6.71 4.36
CA GLN A 64 11.53 5.31 4.52
C GLN A 64 11.80 4.86 5.98
N LEU A 65 12.43 5.70 6.81
CA LEU A 65 12.70 5.44 8.22
C LEU A 65 11.86 6.36 9.10
N VAL A 66 10.95 5.75 9.87
CA VAL A 66 10.17 6.43 10.91
C VAL A 66 10.59 5.86 12.25
N THR A 67 10.86 6.71 13.23
CA THR A 67 11.28 6.30 14.57
C THR A 67 10.28 6.77 15.63
N SER A 68 10.22 6.07 16.75
CA SER A 68 9.52 6.50 17.96
C SER A 68 10.49 6.38 19.11
N LYS A 69 10.91 7.50 19.70
CA LYS A 69 11.90 7.52 20.77
C LYS A 69 13.19 6.78 20.37
N GLY A 70 13.62 6.97 19.13
CA GLY A 70 14.81 6.30 18.57
C GLY A 70 14.61 4.85 18.10
N VAL A 71 13.45 4.21 18.34
CA VAL A 71 13.17 2.85 17.87
C VAL A 71 12.52 2.90 16.47
N PRO A 72 13.05 2.19 15.46
CA PRO A 72 12.41 2.12 14.14
C PRO A 72 11.02 1.50 14.20
N ILE A 73 10.06 2.14 13.56
CA ILE A 73 8.67 1.70 13.47
C ILE A 73 8.17 1.72 12.02
N LYS A 74 7.12 0.94 11.75
CA LYS A 74 6.47 0.90 10.44
C LYS A 74 5.05 1.44 10.54
N LEU A 75 4.76 2.47 9.75
CA LEU A 75 3.41 2.98 9.57
C LEU A 75 2.78 2.34 8.32
N SER A 76 1.60 1.74 8.49
CA SER A 76 0.83 1.14 7.39
C SER A 76 -0.65 1.41 7.56
N ALA A 77 -1.39 1.50 6.45
CA ALA A 77 -2.84 1.56 6.51
C ALA A 77 -3.41 0.23 7.01
N ASP A 78 -4.39 0.32 7.91
CA ASP A 78 -5.24 -0.80 8.26
C ASP A 78 -6.30 -1.05 7.17
N PHE A 79 -6.42 -2.29 6.74
CA PHE A 79 -7.31 -2.73 5.66
C PHE A 79 -8.02 -4.01 6.08
N SER A 80 -9.24 -4.23 5.55
CA SER A 80 -9.94 -5.50 5.74
C SER A 80 -9.15 -6.65 5.11
N LYS A 81 -9.45 -7.88 5.56
CA LYS A 81 -8.82 -9.09 5.01
C LYS A 81 -9.03 -9.22 3.49
N GLU A 82 -10.22 -8.88 3.02
CA GLU A 82 -10.58 -8.87 1.60
C GLU A 82 -9.73 -7.86 0.81
N THR A 83 -9.68 -6.60 1.26
CA THR A 83 -8.85 -5.57 0.59
C THR A 83 -7.36 -5.92 0.62
N LEU A 84 -6.86 -6.54 1.70
CA LEU A 84 -5.48 -7.04 1.74
C LEU A 84 -5.24 -8.15 0.72
N GLN A 85 -6.22 -9.02 0.49
CA GLN A 85 -6.12 -10.07 -0.51
C GLN A 85 -6.06 -9.48 -1.93
N ASP A 86 -6.98 -8.58 -2.28
CA ASP A 86 -6.97 -7.91 -3.58
C ASP A 86 -5.64 -7.17 -3.83
N ARG A 87 -5.12 -6.49 -2.78
CA ARG A 87 -3.81 -5.82 -2.86
C ARG A 87 -2.64 -6.78 -3.04
N ARG A 88 -2.73 -8.02 -2.55
CA ARG A 88 -1.71 -9.06 -2.79
C ARG A 88 -1.67 -9.47 -4.25
N GLU A 89 -2.82 -9.58 -4.90
CA GLU A 89 -2.90 -9.92 -6.33
C GLU A 89 -2.21 -8.87 -7.22
N TRP A 90 -2.25 -7.61 -6.80
CA TRP A 90 -1.53 -6.53 -7.47
C TRP A 90 -0.03 -6.51 -7.22
N GLN A 91 0.51 -7.17 -6.18
CA GLN A 91 1.92 -7.02 -5.77
C GLN A 91 2.92 -7.42 -6.87
N GLU A 92 2.67 -8.56 -7.49
CA GLU A 92 3.52 -9.08 -8.57
C GLU A 92 3.52 -8.12 -9.76
N ILE A 93 2.33 -7.68 -10.18
CA ILE A 93 2.14 -6.71 -11.26
C ILE A 93 2.82 -5.38 -10.94
N PHE A 94 2.67 -4.91 -9.71
CA PHE A 94 3.26 -3.67 -9.24
C PHE A 94 4.79 -3.72 -9.29
N ARG A 95 5.41 -4.85 -8.91
CA ARG A 95 6.86 -5.03 -8.98
C ARG A 95 7.37 -4.97 -10.42
N VAL A 96 6.70 -5.65 -11.35
CA VAL A 96 7.07 -5.64 -12.78
C VAL A 96 6.88 -4.24 -13.38
N MET A 97 5.76 -3.57 -13.12
CA MET A 97 5.55 -2.20 -13.60
C MET A 97 6.57 -1.22 -13.03
N LYS A 98 7.02 -1.42 -11.79
CA LYS A 98 8.08 -0.62 -11.18
C LYS A 98 9.44 -0.83 -11.86
N SER A 99 9.79 -2.07 -12.22
CA SER A 99 11.04 -2.36 -12.94
C SER A 99 11.04 -1.86 -14.40
N LYS A 100 9.86 -1.61 -14.97
CA LYS A 100 9.68 -1.02 -16.31
C LYS A 100 9.44 0.50 -16.29
N ASN A 101 9.68 1.17 -15.16
CA ASN A 101 9.55 2.62 -15.00
C ASN A 101 8.14 3.21 -15.31
N LEU A 102 7.08 2.41 -15.21
CA LEU A 102 5.68 2.84 -15.47
C LEU A 102 5.06 3.67 -14.32
N GLN A 103 5.83 3.93 -13.26
CA GLN A 103 5.42 4.70 -12.08
C GLN A 103 4.08 4.22 -11.47
N PRO A 104 3.95 2.91 -11.14
CA PRO A 104 2.71 2.38 -10.62
C PRO A 104 2.37 2.96 -9.23
N ARG A 105 1.08 3.10 -8.96
CA ARG A 105 0.49 3.56 -7.69
C ARG A 105 -0.67 2.64 -7.32
N LEU A 106 -0.74 2.25 -6.05
CA LEU A 106 -1.82 1.40 -5.53
C LEU A 106 -2.78 2.26 -4.68
N LEU A 107 -3.90 2.62 -5.28
CA LEU A 107 -4.91 3.50 -4.69
C LEU A 107 -5.90 2.70 -3.83
N TYR A 108 -6.57 3.41 -2.92
CA TYR A 108 -7.63 2.83 -2.10
C TYR A 108 -8.87 2.45 -2.94
N PRO A 109 -9.56 1.35 -2.62
CA PRO A 109 -9.17 0.28 -1.70
C PRO A 109 -8.08 -0.64 -2.29
N ALA A 110 -8.25 -1.10 -3.53
CA ALA A 110 -7.29 -1.95 -4.23
C ALA A 110 -7.29 -1.67 -5.74
N LYS A 111 -6.94 -0.43 -6.14
CA LYS A 111 -6.89 -0.03 -7.55
C LYS A 111 -5.45 0.21 -8.00
N LEU A 112 -5.03 -0.46 -9.07
CA LEU A 112 -3.72 -0.23 -9.67
C LEU A 112 -3.81 0.91 -10.68
N SER A 113 -2.96 1.92 -10.52
CA SER A 113 -2.85 3.06 -11.42
C SER A 113 -1.42 3.20 -11.92
N PHE A 114 -1.22 3.57 -13.18
CA PHE A 114 0.10 3.83 -13.74
C PHE A 114 0.03 4.82 -14.89
N ARG A 115 1.17 5.42 -15.23
CA ARG A 115 1.27 6.38 -16.34
C ARG A 115 1.68 5.65 -17.62
N ILE A 116 0.92 5.84 -18.68
CA ILE A 116 1.17 5.29 -20.02
C ILE A 116 0.78 6.35 -21.05
N ASP A 117 1.66 6.62 -22.02
CA ASP A 117 1.44 7.61 -23.09
C ASP A 117 1.01 9.00 -22.58
N GLY A 118 1.58 9.46 -21.46
CA GLY A 118 1.23 10.74 -20.83
C GLY A 118 -0.08 10.73 -20.02
N HIS A 119 -0.90 9.69 -20.13
CA HIS A 119 -2.16 9.56 -19.41
C HIS A 119 -2.03 8.64 -18.18
N ILE A 120 -2.79 8.95 -17.13
CA ILE A 120 -2.93 8.07 -15.97
C ILE A 120 -4.11 7.15 -16.23
N LYS A 121 -3.89 5.84 -16.17
CA LYS A 121 -4.95 4.82 -16.22
C LYS A 121 -5.05 4.12 -14.87
N SER A 122 -6.26 3.67 -14.53
CA SER A 122 -6.57 3.05 -13.25
C SER A 122 -7.47 1.84 -13.45
N PHE A 123 -7.15 0.74 -12.78
CA PHE A 123 -7.84 -0.54 -12.91
C PHE A 123 -8.17 -1.09 -11.53
N SER A 124 -9.42 -1.50 -11.33
CA SER A 124 -9.86 -2.23 -10.14
C SER A 124 -9.82 -3.75 -10.34
N ASP A 125 -9.80 -4.22 -11.59
CA ASP A 125 -9.90 -5.63 -11.96
C ASP A 125 -8.70 -6.02 -12.86
N LYS A 126 -8.08 -7.16 -12.53
CA LYS A 126 -6.97 -7.73 -13.28
C LYS A 126 -7.37 -8.18 -14.69
N LYS A 127 -8.60 -8.62 -14.91
CA LYS A 127 -9.10 -9.00 -16.25
C LYS A 127 -9.10 -7.81 -17.20
N LYS A 128 -9.67 -6.69 -16.75
CA LYS A 128 -9.67 -5.42 -17.50
C LYS A 128 -8.25 -4.91 -17.77
N LEU A 129 -7.32 -5.12 -16.83
CA LEU A 129 -5.91 -4.82 -17.08
C LEU A 129 -5.33 -5.74 -18.18
N LYS A 130 -5.58 -7.06 -18.14
CA LYS A 130 -5.10 -8.01 -19.16
C LYS A 130 -5.61 -7.60 -20.55
N GLU A 131 -6.90 -7.31 -20.67
CA GLU A 131 -7.52 -6.81 -21.92
C GLU A 131 -6.82 -5.54 -22.42
N PHE A 132 -6.62 -4.54 -21.55
CA PHE A 132 -5.94 -3.31 -21.91
C PHE A 132 -4.49 -3.53 -22.38
N ILE A 133 -3.75 -4.40 -21.69
CA ILE A 133 -2.36 -4.72 -22.06
C ILE A 133 -2.33 -5.39 -23.44
N THR A 134 -3.23 -6.33 -23.72
CA THR A 134 -3.31 -7.00 -25.03
C THR A 134 -3.60 -6.04 -26.18
N THR A 135 -4.36 -4.95 -25.94
CA THR A 135 -4.60 -3.93 -26.99
C THR A 135 -3.39 -3.06 -27.32
N LYS A 136 -2.32 -3.09 -26.51
CA LYS A 136 -1.14 -2.24 -26.67
C LYS A 136 0.13 -3.08 -26.82
N PRO A 137 0.66 -3.27 -28.06
CA PRO A 137 1.80 -4.15 -28.32
C PRO A 137 3.04 -3.85 -27.47
N LEU A 138 3.42 -2.58 -27.32
CA LEU A 138 4.59 -2.19 -26.50
C LEU A 138 4.40 -2.55 -25.02
N LEU A 139 3.20 -2.35 -24.49
CA LEU A 139 2.89 -2.67 -23.09
C LEU A 139 2.80 -4.19 -22.89
N TYR A 140 2.25 -4.91 -23.86
CA TYR A 140 2.22 -6.37 -23.87
C TYR A 140 3.63 -6.95 -23.83
N GLU A 141 4.53 -6.52 -24.71
CA GLU A 141 5.93 -7.00 -24.71
C GLU A 141 6.66 -6.74 -23.38
N MET A 142 6.38 -5.60 -22.73
CA MET A 142 6.95 -5.28 -21.42
C MET A 142 6.42 -6.17 -20.29
N MET A 143 5.20 -6.70 -20.44
CA MET A 143 4.44 -7.38 -19.38
C MET A 143 4.18 -8.87 -19.66
N LYS A 144 4.59 -9.40 -20.82
CA LYS A 144 4.24 -10.76 -21.29
C LYS A 144 4.62 -11.87 -20.31
N GLY A 145 5.79 -11.77 -19.67
CA GLY A 145 6.25 -12.74 -18.68
C GLY A 145 5.32 -12.90 -17.47
N LEU A 146 4.49 -11.89 -17.17
CA LEU A 146 3.55 -11.92 -16.06
C LEU A 146 2.24 -12.66 -16.37
N PHE A 147 1.88 -12.78 -17.66
CA PHE A 147 0.62 -13.39 -18.09
C PHE A 147 0.82 -14.79 -18.68
N GLU A 148 1.99 -15.08 -19.26
CA GLU A 148 2.31 -16.40 -19.82
C GLU A 148 2.55 -17.50 -18.76
N GLU A 149 3.10 -17.15 -17.59
CA GLU A 149 3.33 -18.12 -16.51
C GLU A 149 2.04 -18.66 -15.87
N LYS A 150 0.97 -17.85 -15.82
CA LYS A 150 -0.29 -18.26 -15.21
C LYS A 150 -1.16 -19.10 -16.13
N ASP A 151 -1.07 -18.88 -17.44
CA ASP A 151 -1.80 -19.67 -18.43
C ASP A 151 -1.23 -21.11 -18.50
N LYS A 152 0.09 -21.31 -18.28
CA LYS A 152 0.71 -22.65 -18.18
C LYS A 152 0.30 -23.43 -16.92
N ILE A 153 0.22 -22.77 -15.75
CA ILE A 153 -0.17 -23.41 -14.48
C ILE A 153 -1.66 -23.83 -14.50
N TYR A 154 -2.52 -23.04 -15.15
CA TYR A 154 -3.94 -23.35 -15.30
C TYR A 154 -4.19 -24.54 -16.23
N GLU A 155 -3.44 -24.67 -17.32
CA GLU A 155 -3.47 -25.84 -18.22
C GLU A 155 -3.03 -27.14 -17.50
N GLN A 156 -2.07 -27.04 -16.58
CA GLN A 156 -1.46 -28.18 -15.89
C GLN A 156 -2.31 -28.71 -14.72
N THR A 157 -3.13 -27.86 -14.10
CA THR A 157 -4.05 -28.23 -13.01
C THR A 157 -5.46 -28.62 -13.49
N LYS A 158 -5.76 -28.49 -14.79
CA LYS A 158 -7.07 -28.85 -15.39
C LYS A 158 -7.18 -30.34 -15.75
N TRP A 159 -6.08 -31.09 -15.71
CA TRP A 159 -6.02 -32.51 -16.08
C TRP A 159 -5.41 -33.41 -14.99
N GLN A 160 -5.41 -32.95 -13.73
CA GLN A 160 -5.19 -33.78 -12.54
C GLN A 160 -6.47 -33.79 -11.70
#